data_AF-A0AAE0ZTX5-F1
#
_entry.id   AF-A0AAE0ZTX5-F1
#
_cell.length_a   1.000
_cell.length_b   1.000
_cell.length_c   1.000
_cell.angle_alpha   90.00
_cell.angle_beta   90.00
_cell.angle_gamma   90.00
#
_symmetry.space_group_name_H-M   'P 1'
#
loop_
_entity.id
_entity.type
_entity.pdbx_description
1 polymer ?
#
loop_
_entity_poly.entity_id
_entity_poly.type
_entity_poly.pdbx_seq_one_letter_code
_entity_poly.pdbx_strand_id
1 'polypeptide(L)'
;MEPGFILICLLSLTSTTVGDQVANTTNSVFYGGDFHSFALTYTSNGMYEGIADRVELRCARNAVVESGIRELLWMRILMFSPDHGWRVLAEQRNEWSQPESHGKVSSSGKMAPVGDSYLSLVWTNPSDRVIGSYKCLILGLNQHLSFVVDETPIVEIKAKKISEEALLDTILDTEDNIRRQANSNSKEISNTAGKLDAHPVRSEQRFQAANGKIDKANLTVASVMSDFLFPKEVWPAGTYALPKPESGCPADMAFYEGDTGYFTLHTESSSNLSENGHSKNSHLSRPILTSYSINNFLTLRFCVANGMYNSGAWPSGRYCIHKKGSCPGGLKIGYITFKTAALGNLDAAGGNKPENSPSTMYFCCMTSGCSTTPIFLPTAHPFYLYKHDGRCQKVKGMEVTEEYVQVHTEPGSAASSYHPYLPTDSSGRLVRLQLCYYTKY
;
A
#
# COMPACT_ATOMS: atom_id res chain seq x y z
N MET A 1 0.29 8.19 -59.70
CA MET A 1 1.50 7.90 -60.50
C MET A 1 2.38 7.04 -59.61
N GLU A 2 2.19 5.72 -59.68
CA GLU A 2 3.17 4.73 -59.24
C GLU A 2 4.35 4.70 -60.24
N PRO A 3 5.51 4.14 -59.86
CA PRO A 3 5.78 2.71 -60.06
C PRO A 3 6.52 2.11 -58.84
N GLY A 4 6.66 0.81 -58.60
CA GLY A 4 6.36 -0.40 -59.36
C GLY A 4 7.18 -1.52 -58.71
N PHE A 5 6.50 -2.52 -58.16
CA PHE A 5 7.06 -3.75 -57.60
C PHE A 5 7.63 -4.65 -58.72
N ILE A 6 8.80 -5.26 -58.52
CA ILE A 6 9.10 -6.59 -59.07
C ILE A 6 9.70 -7.48 -57.98
N LEU A 7 9.01 -8.60 -57.81
CA LEU A 7 9.24 -9.74 -56.93
C LEU A 7 10.01 -10.81 -57.73
N ILE A 8 11.09 -11.38 -57.19
CA ILE A 8 11.57 -12.71 -57.59
C ILE A 8 11.84 -13.51 -56.32
N CYS A 9 11.02 -14.55 -56.14
CA CYS A 9 11.21 -15.66 -55.21
C CYS A 9 12.44 -16.50 -55.57
N LEU A 10 13.11 -17.05 -54.56
CA LEU A 10 13.59 -18.44 -54.60
C LEU A 10 13.67 -19.00 -53.17
N LEU A 11 13.37 -20.30 -53.09
CA LEU A 11 12.91 -21.05 -51.94
C LEU A 11 14.00 -21.41 -50.93
N SER A 12 13.55 -21.44 -49.67
CA SER A 12 13.95 -22.27 -48.52
C SER A 12 14.96 -23.39 -48.72
N LEU A 13 15.91 -23.50 -47.78
CA LEU A 13 16.31 -24.76 -47.15
C LEU A 13 16.76 -24.50 -45.70
N THR A 14 16.04 -25.09 -44.76
CA THR A 14 16.40 -25.28 -43.35
C THR A 14 17.53 -26.29 -43.24
N SER A 15 18.55 -26.05 -42.41
CA SER A 15 19.35 -27.12 -41.82
C SER A 15 20.12 -26.67 -40.58
N THR A 16 19.64 -27.19 -39.45
CA THR A 16 20.36 -27.68 -38.26
C THR A 16 21.74 -27.10 -37.90
N THR A 17 21.75 -26.54 -36.69
CA THR A 17 22.84 -26.54 -35.73
C THR A 17 23.61 -27.87 -35.70
N VAL A 18 24.91 -27.82 -35.99
CA VAL A 18 25.87 -28.85 -35.57
C VAL A 18 27.05 -28.10 -34.97
N GLY A 19 27.38 -28.45 -33.73
CA GLY A 19 28.44 -27.83 -32.97
C GLY A 19 29.81 -28.30 -33.46
N ASP A 20 30.71 -27.35 -33.66
CA ASP A 20 32.13 -27.64 -33.79
C ASP A 20 32.76 -27.64 -32.40
N GLN A 21 33.06 -28.85 -31.93
CA GLN A 21 34.02 -29.08 -30.87
C GLN A 21 35.40 -28.69 -31.37
N VAL A 22 35.95 -27.59 -30.83
CA VAL A 22 37.38 -27.32 -30.91
C VAL A 22 38.08 -28.38 -30.06
N ALA A 23 38.64 -29.38 -30.73
CA ALA A 23 39.50 -30.38 -30.14
C ALA A 23 40.77 -29.69 -29.61
N ASN A 24 40.81 -29.43 -28.31
CA ASN A 24 42.04 -29.08 -27.60
C ASN A 24 42.91 -30.33 -27.50
N THR A 25 43.78 -30.54 -28.49
CA THR A 25 44.89 -31.49 -28.43
C THR A 25 45.88 -31.05 -27.35
N THR A 26 45.83 -31.72 -26.19
CA THR A 26 46.87 -31.65 -25.16
C THR A 26 48.15 -32.29 -25.67
N ASN A 27 49.15 -31.48 -25.99
CA ASN A 27 50.51 -31.96 -26.21
C ASN A 27 51.12 -32.37 -24.87
N SER A 28 51.03 -33.66 -24.51
CA SER A 28 51.79 -34.24 -23.41
C SER A 28 53.18 -34.65 -23.91
N VAL A 29 54.18 -33.82 -23.63
CA VAL A 29 55.58 -34.19 -23.85
C VAL A 29 56.04 -35.01 -22.64
N PHE A 30 56.21 -36.31 -22.80
CA PHE A 30 56.84 -37.18 -21.81
C PHE A 30 58.35 -37.28 -22.10
N TYR A 31 59.17 -36.67 -21.24
CA TYR A 31 60.60 -37.00 -21.15
C TYR A 31 60.78 -38.09 -20.09
N GLY A 32 61.44 -39.18 -20.49
CA GLY A 32 61.58 -40.40 -19.69
C GLY A 32 62.54 -40.29 -18.49
N GLY A 33 62.49 -41.31 -17.64
CA GLY A 33 63.52 -41.56 -16.62
C GLY A 33 63.00 -42.18 -15.33
N ASP A 34 61.97 -41.60 -14.73
CA ASP A 34 61.51 -41.96 -13.39
C ASP A 34 59.99 -42.16 -13.35
N PHE A 35 59.55 -43.37 -12.97
CA PHE A 35 58.15 -43.70 -12.80
C PHE A 35 57.63 -43.10 -11.49
N HIS A 36 57.21 -41.83 -11.51
CA HIS A 36 56.57 -41.19 -10.36
C HIS A 36 55.07 -41.52 -10.30
N SER A 37 54.56 -41.73 -9.08
CA SER A 37 53.15 -42.10 -8.87
C SER A 37 52.18 -40.93 -9.03
N PHE A 38 52.71 -39.71 -9.12
CA PHE A 38 52.01 -38.47 -9.46
C PHE A 38 52.68 -37.76 -10.64
N ALA A 39 51.91 -36.97 -11.37
CA ALA A 39 52.38 -36.14 -12.46
C ALA A 39 51.89 -34.69 -12.30
N LEU A 40 52.77 -33.74 -12.61
CA LEU A 40 52.44 -32.34 -12.79
C LEU A 40 52.39 -32.05 -14.29
N THR A 41 51.24 -31.56 -14.75
CA THR A 41 51.00 -31.18 -16.14
C THR A 41 50.64 -29.71 -16.23
N TYR A 42 50.85 -29.11 -17.38
CA TYR A 42 50.42 -27.74 -17.63
C TYR A 42 49.77 -27.63 -19.01
N THR A 43 48.78 -26.75 -19.13
CA THR A 43 48.19 -26.41 -20.41
C THR A 43 49.06 -25.34 -21.08
N SER A 44 49.60 -25.64 -22.27
CA SER A 44 50.39 -24.71 -23.06
C SER A 44 50.03 -24.80 -24.53
N ASN A 45 49.48 -23.70 -25.07
CA ASN A 45 49.57 -23.38 -26.49
C ASN A 45 50.73 -22.40 -26.78
N GLY A 46 51.69 -22.30 -25.85
CA GLY A 46 52.78 -21.30 -25.85
C GLY A 46 52.42 -20.07 -25.02
N MET A 47 53.24 -19.76 -24.00
CA MET A 47 53.13 -18.50 -23.28
C MET A 47 53.90 -17.41 -24.03
N TYR A 48 53.18 -16.42 -24.53
CA TYR A 48 53.75 -15.21 -25.09
C TYR A 48 53.67 -14.10 -24.04
N GLU A 49 54.74 -13.30 -23.89
CA GLU A 49 54.77 -12.17 -22.95
C GLU A 49 53.58 -11.23 -23.23
N GLY A 50 52.60 -11.21 -22.33
CA GLY A 50 51.39 -10.38 -22.42
C GLY A 50 50.18 -10.91 -23.20
N ILE A 51 50.17 -12.17 -23.71
CA ILE A 51 49.08 -12.66 -24.60
C ILE A 51 48.46 -14.01 -24.17
N ALA A 52 48.96 -14.71 -23.15
CA ALA A 52 48.30 -15.95 -22.72
C ALA A 52 47.01 -15.65 -21.92
N ASP A 53 45.84 -16.05 -22.40
CA ASP A 53 44.56 -15.80 -21.68
C ASP A 53 44.41 -16.61 -20.39
N ARG A 54 45.03 -17.80 -20.35
CA ARG A 54 44.92 -18.72 -19.21
C ARG A 54 46.05 -19.74 -19.15
N VAL A 55 46.60 -19.95 -17.95
CA VAL A 55 47.58 -21.03 -17.67
C VAL A 55 47.05 -21.86 -16.54
N GLU A 56 47.00 -23.19 -16.72
CA GLU A 56 46.63 -24.13 -15.66
C GLU A 56 47.76 -25.13 -15.42
N LEU A 57 48.24 -25.21 -14.18
CA LEU A 57 49.06 -26.30 -13.65
C LEU A 57 48.17 -27.29 -12.94
N ARG A 58 48.29 -28.58 -13.26
CA ARG A 58 47.49 -29.64 -12.68
C ARG A 58 48.34 -30.78 -12.18
N CYS A 59 48.25 -31.01 -10.89
CA CYS A 59 48.85 -32.13 -10.18
C CYS A 59 47.83 -33.24 -9.98
N ALA A 60 48.11 -34.45 -10.46
CA ALA A 60 47.20 -35.59 -10.32
C ALA A 60 47.97 -36.91 -10.29
N ARG A 61 47.30 -37.99 -9.86
CA ARG A 61 47.88 -39.33 -9.86
C ARG A 61 48.23 -39.76 -11.29
N ASN A 62 49.41 -40.34 -11.45
CA ASN A 62 49.77 -41.05 -12.67
C ASN A 62 49.19 -42.47 -12.63
N ALA A 63 48.18 -42.74 -13.45
CA ALA A 63 47.48 -44.03 -13.46
C ALA A 63 48.38 -45.21 -13.90
N VAL A 64 49.51 -44.93 -14.55
CA VAL A 64 50.43 -45.95 -15.10
C VAL A 64 51.37 -46.53 -14.03
N VAL A 65 51.55 -45.82 -12.91
CA VAL A 65 52.50 -46.19 -11.85
C VAL A 65 51.74 -46.47 -10.56
N GLU A 66 52.02 -47.60 -9.90
CA GLU A 66 51.42 -47.89 -8.60
C GLU A 66 51.98 -46.93 -7.54
N SER A 67 51.10 -46.33 -6.73
CA SER A 67 51.52 -45.45 -5.64
C SER A 67 51.69 -46.26 -4.36
N GLY A 68 52.79 -46.03 -3.65
CA GLY A 68 52.97 -46.52 -2.28
C GLY A 68 52.04 -45.83 -1.28
N ILE A 69 51.36 -44.75 -1.69
CA ILE A 69 50.38 -44.03 -0.89
C ILE A 69 49.00 -44.66 -1.09
N ARG A 70 48.35 -45.03 0.01
CA ARG A 70 46.99 -45.58 0.06
C ARG A 70 45.96 -44.55 0.53
N GLU A 71 46.36 -43.61 1.38
CA GLU A 71 45.53 -42.51 1.86
C GLU A 71 46.28 -41.18 1.76
N LEU A 72 45.66 -40.15 1.19
CA LEU A 72 46.26 -38.82 1.02
C LEU A 72 45.93 -37.91 2.19
N LEU A 73 46.95 -37.25 2.72
CA LEU A 73 46.82 -36.23 3.76
C LEU A 73 46.81 -34.84 3.15
N TRP A 74 47.77 -34.55 2.26
CA TRP A 74 47.80 -33.30 1.51
C TRP A 74 48.55 -33.39 0.18
N MET A 75 48.23 -32.45 -0.70
CA MET A 75 48.96 -32.16 -1.95
C MET A 75 49.32 -30.68 -1.99
N ARG A 76 50.53 -30.36 -2.45
CA ARG A 76 51.03 -29.00 -2.62
C ARG A 76 51.62 -28.80 -4.01
N ILE A 77 51.35 -27.65 -4.62
CA ILE A 77 52.08 -27.16 -5.79
C ILE A 77 53.10 -26.13 -5.31
N LEU A 78 54.37 -26.36 -5.63
CA LEU A 78 55.47 -25.48 -5.28
C LEU A 78 56.05 -24.81 -6.51
N MET A 79 56.57 -23.61 -6.30
CA MET A 79 57.36 -22.86 -7.28
C MET A 79 58.72 -22.53 -6.70
N PHE A 80 59.78 -22.71 -7.48
CA PHE A 80 61.11 -22.29 -7.09
C PHE A 80 61.30 -20.79 -7.33
N SER A 81 61.84 -20.09 -6.33
CA SER A 81 62.32 -18.72 -6.44
C SER A 81 63.81 -18.67 -6.07
N PRO A 82 64.68 -18.01 -6.85
CA PRO A 82 66.11 -17.92 -6.56
C PRO A 82 66.41 -17.37 -5.15
N ASP A 83 65.59 -16.43 -4.68
CA ASP A 83 65.81 -15.71 -3.42
C ASP A 83 65.25 -16.44 -2.18
N HIS A 84 64.29 -17.35 -2.37
CA HIS A 84 63.51 -17.94 -1.26
C HIS A 84 63.39 -19.47 -1.34
N GLY A 85 64.02 -20.11 -2.33
CA GLY A 85 63.88 -21.55 -2.57
C GLY A 85 62.46 -21.94 -3.01
N TRP A 86 62.06 -23.16 -2.68
CA TRP A 86 60.72 -23.67 -3.00
C TRP A 86 59.65 -23.06 -2.08
N ARG A 87 58.67 -22.36 -2.68
CA ARG A 87 57.51 -21.81 -1.96
C ARG A 87 56.22 -22.53 -2.37
N VAL A 88 55.28 -22.67 -1.45
CA VAL A 88 53.95 -23.25 -1.72
C VAL A 88 53.08 -22.19 -2.40
N LEU A 89 52.46 -22.56 -3.53
CA LEU A 89 51.49 -21.72 -4.24
C LEU A 89 50.05 -22.16 -4.02
N ALA A 90 49.83 -23.46 -3.86
CA ALA A 90 48.53 -24.00 -3.49
C ALA A 90 48.70 -25.26 -2.66
N GLU A 91 47.78 -25.47 -1.73
CA GLU A 91 47.73 -26.62 -0.84
C GLU A 91 46.29 -27.12 -0.71
N GLN A 92 46.10 -28.42 -0.84
CA GLN A 92 44.82 -29.07 -0.55
C GLN A 92 45.05 -30.15 0.50
N ARG A 93 44.27 -30.07 1.58
CA ARG A 93 44.24 -31.07 2.66
C ARG A 93 42.97 -31.89 2.59
N ASN A 94 42.98 -33.10 3.16
CA ASN A 94 41.80 -33.97 3.24
C ASN A 94 40.61 -33.31 3.99
N GLU A 95 40.89 -32.49 4.99
CA GLU A 95 39.89 -31.81 5.83
C GLU A 95 39.26 -30.57 5.17
N TRP A 96 39.81 -30.10 4.04
CA TRP A 96 39.40 -28.83 3.45
C TRP A 96 38.49 -29.03 2.25
N SER A 97 37.39 -28.27 2.19
CA SER A 97 36.46 -28.30 1.05
C SER A 97 37.02 -27.62 -0.20
N GLN A 98 38.04 -26.77 -0.06
CA GLN A 98 38.73 -26.07 -1.15
C GLN A 98 40.22 -25.90 -0.82
N PRO A 99 41.11 -25.76 -1.83
CA PRO A 99 42.53 -25.57 -1.57
C PRO A 99 42.82 -24.16 -1.06
N GLU A 100 43.82 -24.04 -0.20
CA GLU A 100 44.43 -22.76 0.10
C GLU A 100 45.36 -22.36 -1.05
N SER A 101 45.33 -21.09 -1.46
CA SER A 101 46.18 -20.53 -2.52
C SER A 101 46.93 -19.30 -2.02
N HIS A 102 48.20 -19.20 -2.36
CA HIS A 102 49.05 -18.06 -2.02
C HIS A 102 49.35 -17.22 -3.27
N GLY A 103 48.92 -15.95 -3.24
CA GLY A 103 49.09 -15.00 -4.35
C GLY A 103 47.82 -14.79 -5.18
N LYS A 104 47.94 -14.11 -6.32
CA LYS A 104 46.81 -13.82 -7.24
C LYS A 104 46.56 -14.99 -8.19
N VAL A 105 46.16 -16.12 -7.63
CA VAL A 105 45.97 -17.39 -8.36
C VAL A 105 44.69 -18.06 -7.87
N SER A 106 43.96 -18.70 -8.76
CA SER A 106 42.78 -19.49 -8.40
C SER A 106 43.19 -20.95 -8.29
N SER A 107 42.86 -21.61 -7.18
CA SER A 107 43.13 -23.03 -6.99
C SER A 107 41.82 -23.82 -6.95
N SER A 108 41.87 -25.08 -7.37
CA SER A 108 40.79 -26.04 -7.21
C SER A 108 41.39 -27.41 -6.97
N GLY A 109 40.84 -28.20 -6.05
CA GLY A 109 41.41 -29.50 -5.72
C GLY A 109 40.40 -30.38 -5.03
N LYS A 110 40.71 -31.67 -5.01
CA LYS A 110 39.88 -32.69 -4.38
C LYS A 110 40.78 -33.77 -3.80
N MET A 111 40.60 -34.05 -2.51
CA MET A 111 41.13 -35.26 -1.89
C MET A 111 40.04 -36.33 -1.95
N ALA A 112 40.28 -37.35 -2.75
CA ALA A 112 39.42 -38.51 -2.98
C ALA A 112 40.27 -39.78 -2.76
N PRO A 113 39.80 -41.02 -3.00
CA PRO A 113 40.71 -42.13 -3.15
C PRO A 113 41.86 -41.76 -4.10
N VAL A 114 43.07 -42.24 -3.85
CA VAL A 114 44.32 -41.76 -4.48
C VAL A 114 44.21 -41.62 -6.00
N GLY A 115 43.42 -42.49 -6.66
CA GLY A 115 43.08 -42.44 -8.09
C GLY A 115 42.48 -41.13 -8.61
N ASP A 116 41.61 -40.49 -7.83
CA ASP A 116 40.79 -39.37 -8.28
C ASP A 116 41.23 -38.03 -7.68
N SER A 117 42.32 -38.03 -6.92
CA SER A 117 42.83 -36.84 -6.25
C SER A 117 43.60 -35.94 -7.20
N TYR A 118 43.33 -34.64 -7.11
CA TYR A 118 44.04 -33.64 -7.90
C TYR A 118 44.11 -32.29 -7.19
N LEU A 119 45.06 -31.48 -7.63
CA LEU A 119 45.20 -30.08 -7.29
C LEU A 119 45.56 -29.30 -8.56
N SER A 120 44.72 -28.33 -8.91
CA SER A 120 44.92 -27.43 -10.03
C SER A 120 45.13 -26.00 -9.55
N LEU A 121 45.98 -25.26 -10.28
CA LEU A 121 46.29 -23.85 -10.10
C LEU A 121 46.11 -23.13 -11.44
N VAL A 122 45.28 -22.09 -11.45
CA VAL A 122 44.86 -21.36 -12.64
C VAL A 122 45.18 -19.87 -12.52
N TRP A 123 45.84 -19.35 -13.55
CA TRP A 123 45.99 -17.91 -13.79
C TRP A 123 45.06 -17.49 -14.93
N THR A 124 44.17 -16.53 -14.68
CA THR A 124 43.24 -15.95 -15.68
C THR A 124 43.76 -14.66 -16.33
N ASN A 125 44.90 -14.16 -15.86
CA ASN A 125 45.68 -13.08 -16.48
C ASN A 125 47.16 -13.29 -16.11
N PRO A 126 47.84 -14.29 -16.72
CA PRO A 126 49.22 -14.62 -16.41
C PRO A 126 50.15 -13.45 -16.74
N SER A 127 51.00 -13.09 -15.78
CA SER A 127 52.11 -12.15 -15.95
C SER A 127 53.44 -12.91 -15.91
N ASP A 128 54.57 -12.21 -16.04
CA ASP A 128 55.92 -12.80 -15.94
C ASP A 128 56.16 -13.61 -14.66
N ARG A 129 55.31 -13.41 -13.64
CA ARG A 129 55.30 -14.15 -12.38
C ARG A 129 54.93 -15.64 -12.51
N VAL A 130 54.44 -16.07 -13.68
CA VAL A 130 54.11 -17.48 -14.01
C VAL A 130 55.30 -18.22 -14.63
N ILE A 131 56.37 -17.50 -14.99
CA ILE A 131 57.59 -18.09 -15.54
C ILE A 131 58.42 -18.64 -14.37
N GLY A 132 58.83 -19.91 -14.45
CA GLY A 132 59.62 -20.54 -13.40
C GLY A 132 59.55 -22.06 -13.40
N SER A 133 60.11 -22.66 -12.36
CA SER A 133 60.18 -24.11 -12.16
C SER A 133 59.18 -24.54 -11.09
N TYR A 134 58.41 -25.58 -11.39
CA TYR A 134 57.30 -26.04 -10.56
C TYR A 134 57.41 -27.53 -10.25
N LYS A 135 56.92 -27.96 -9.09
CA LYS A 135 56.74 -29.38 -8.77
C LYS A 135 55.56 -29.56 -7.82
N CYS A 136 55.06 -30.79 -7.71
CA CYS A 136 54.19 -31.16 -6.62
C CYS A 136 54.91 -31.90 -5.52
N LEU A 137 54.43 -31.71 -4.30
CA LEU A 137 54.78 -32.51 -3.15
C LEU A 137 53.50 -33.10 -2.56
N ILE A 138 53.55 -34.39 -2.24
CA ILE A 138 52.40 -35.16 -1.78
C ILE A 138 52.79 -35.87 -0.49
N LEU A 139 51.93 -35.82 0.53
CA LEU A 139 52.07 -36.62 1.75
C LEU A 139 50.85 -37.52 1.91
N GLY A 140 51.10 -38.78 2.22
CA GLY A 140 50.06 -39.73 2.56
C GLY A 140 50.55 -40.85 3.46
N LEU A 141 49.67 -41.82 3.68
CA LEU A 141 49.96 -43.04 4.44
C LEU A 141 50.03 -44.23 3.49
N ASN A 142 50.98 -45.13 3.73
CA ASN A 142 51.03 -46.42 3.04
C ASN A 142 50.10 -47.45 3.71
N GLN A 143 50.12 -48.69 3.19
CA GLN A 143 49.31 -49.80 3.73
C GLN A 143 49.61 -50.16 5.20
N HIS A 144 50.75 -49.73 5.75
CA HIS A 144 51.16 -49.94 7.14
C HIS A 144 50.95 -48.69 8.00
N LEU A 145 50.15 -47.72 7.52
CA LEU A 145 49.89 -46.45 8.19
C LEU A 145 51.15 -45.62 8.50
N SER A 146 52.22 -45.82 7.73
CA SER A 146 53.44 -45.02 7.82
C SER A 146 53.38 -43.87 6.82
N PHE A 147 53.88 -42.70 7.24
CA PHE A 147 53.96 -41.52 6.38
C PHE A 147 54.91 -41.75 5.20
N VAL A 148 54.43 -41.45 3.99
CA VAL A 148 55.18 -41.48 2.74
C VAL A 148 55.04 -40.14 2.05
N VAL A 149 56.18 -39.60 1.63
CA VAL A 149 56.26 -38.38 0.81
C VAL A 149 56.58 -38.79 -0.62
N ASP A 150 55.84 -38.27 -1.58
CA ASP A 150 56.13 -38.40 -3.01
C ASP A 150 56.25 -37.00 -3.64
N GLU A 151 57.06 -36.88 -4.69
CA GLU A 151 57.26 -35.65 -5.43
C GLU A 151 57.28 -35.89 -6.94
N THR A 152 56.80 -34.91 -7.70
CA THR A 152 56.82 -34.99 -9.17
C THR A 152 58.15 -34.46 -9.71
N PRO A 153 58.52 -34.84 -10.95
CA PRO A 153 59.56 -34.13 -11.69
C PRO A 153 59.28 -32.63 -11.79
N ILE A 154 60.35 -31.85 -11.97
CA ILE A 154 60.27 -30.40 -12.13
C ILE A 154 59.76 -30.05 -13.53
N VAL A 155 58.74 -29.19 -13.60
CA VAL A 155 58.18 -28.64 -14.84
C VAL A 155 58.64 -27.19 -14.98
N GLU A 156 59.27 -26.85 -16.10
CA GLU A 156 59.67 -25.47 -16.42
C GLU A 156 58.66 -24.80 -17.35
N ILE A 157 58.20 -23.61 -16.96
CA ILE A 157 57.40 -22.73 -17.81
C ILE A 157 58.30 -21.58 -18.30
N LYS A 158 58.45 -21.42 -19.62
CA LYS A 158 59.30 -20.40 -20.28
C LYS A 158 58.47 -19.50 -21.21
N ALA A 159 58.89 -18.24 -21.35
CA ALA A 159 58.31 -17.32 -22.34
C ALA A 159 58.75 -17.69 -23.77
N LYS A 160 57.82 -17.64 -24.71
CA LYS A 160 58.05 -17.79 -26.16
C LYS A 160 57.96 -16.41 -26.82
N LYS A 161 58.86 -16.13 -27.75
CA LYS A 161 58.91 -14.85 -28.49
C LYS A 161 57.72 -14.76 -29.47
N ILE A 162 56.97 -13.66 -29.46
CA ILE A 162 55.82 -13.40 -30.36
C ILE A 162 56.33 -13.15 -31.79
N SER A 163 55.67 -13.75 -32.79
CA SER A 163 55.93 -13.43 -34.21
C SER A 163 55.22 -12.14 -34.62
N GLU A 164 55.79 -11.42 -35.57
CA GLU A 164 55.27 -10.14 -36.09
C GLU A 164 53.83 -10.26 -36.65
N GLU A 165 53.48 -11.42 -37.21
CA GLU A 165 52.14 -11.74 -37.71
C GLU A 165 51.07 -11.81 -36.59
N ALA A 166 51.38 -12.41 -35.44
CA ALA A 166 50.44 -12.52 -34.33
C ALA A 166 50.16 -11.16 -33.65
N LEU A 167 51.14 -10.26 -33.68
CA LEU A 167 50.95 -8.88 -33.23
C LEU A 167 50.00 -8.11 -34.15
N LEU A 168 50.14 -8.29 -35.47
CA LEU A 168 49.29 -7.62 -36.45
C LEU A 168 47.82 -8.05 -36.33
N ASP A 169 47.55 -9.36 -36.19
CA ASP A 169 46.18 -9.87 -36.02
C ASP A 169 45.50 -9.32 -34.75
N THR A 170 46.25 -9.20 -33.66
CA THR A 170 45.74 -8.66 -32.39
C THR A 170 45.35 -7.19 -32.53
N ILE A 171 46.16 -6.41 -33.27
CA ILE A 171 45.88 -4.99 -33.53
C ILE A 171 44.60 -4.84 -34.36
N LEU A 172 44.44 -5.66 -35.41
CA LEU A 172 43.26 -5.63 -36.27
C LEU A 172 41.97 -6.00 -35.54
N ASP A 173 41.98 -7.06 -34.71
CA ASP A 173 40.80 -7.44 -33.92
C ASP A 173 40.44 -6.36 -32.87
N THR A 174 41.45 -5.74 -32.27
CA THR A 174 41.23 -4.63 -31.32
C THR A 174 40.57 -3.44 -32.00
N GLU A 175 41.00 -3.07 -33.21
CA GLU A 175 40.41 -1.98 -33.98
C GLU A 175 38.92 -2.26 -34.29
N ASP A 176 38.60 -3.47 -34.74
CA ASP A 176 37.23 -3.87 -35.06
C ASP A 176 36.32 -3.88 -33.82
N ASN A 177 36.84 -4.30 -32.67
CA ASN A 177 36.12 -4.25 -31.39
C ASN A 177 35.82 -2.81 -30.96
N ILE A 178 36.81 -1.91 -31.03
CA ILE A 178 36.62 -0.49 -30.71
C ILE A 178 35.57 0.12 -31.64
N ARG A 179 35.63 -0.18 -32.94
CA ARG A 179 34.70 0.35 -33.93
C ARG A 179 33.26 -0.12 -33.68
N ARG A 180 33.07 -1.41 -33.38
CA ARG A 180 31.75 -1.96 -33.01
C ARG A 180 31.17 -1.27 -31.78
N GLN A 181 32.00 -1.06 -30.75
CA GLN A 181 31.56 -0.41 -29.51
C GLN A 181 31.21 1.06 -29.73
N ALA A 182 32.00 1.80 -30.51
CA ALA A 182 31.71 3.19 -30.86
C ALA A 182 30.36 3.36 -31.57
N ASN A 183 30.05 2.47 -32.52
CA ASN A 183 28.77 2.47 -33.23
C ASN A 183 27.59 2.16 -32.30
N SER A 184 27.76 1.20 -31.39
CA SER A 184 26.74 0.87 -30.39
C SER A 184 26.44 2.07 -29.48
N ASN A 185 27.49 2.70 -28.94
CA ASN A 185 27.35 3.85 -28.04
C ASN A 185 26.69 5.04 -28.76
N SER A 186 27.04 5.29 -30.02
CA SER A 186 26.42 6.35 -30.83
C SER A 186 24.90 6.16 -30.96
N LYS A 187 24.45 4.92 -31.17
CA LYS A 187 23.01 4.58 -31.26
C LYS A 187 22.29 4.82 -29.93
N GLU A 188 22.90 4.45 -28.80
CA GLU A 188 22.32 4.69 -27.48
C GLU A 188 22.23 6.17 -27.14
N ILE A 189 23.26 6.96 -27.47
CA ILE A 189 23.26 8.41 -27.30
C ILE A 189 22.13 9.04 -28.11
N SER A 190 21.98 8.67 -29.39
CA SER A 190 20.91 9.18 -30.25
C SER A 190 19.51 8.84 -29.70
N ASN A 191 19.31 7.60 -29.24
CA ASN A 191 18.04 7.19 -28.62
C ASN A 191 17.74 7.98 -27.34
N THR A 192 18.77 8.27 -26.53
CA THR A 192 18.63 9.01 -25.28
C THR A 192 18.35 10.49 -25.56
N ALA A 193 19.02 11.09 -26.54
CA ALA A 193 18.76 12.45 -26.99
C ALA A 193 17.31 12.60 -27.47
N GLY A 194 16.80 11.66 -28.29
CA GLY A 194 15.41 11.69 -28.74
C GLY A 194 14.39 11.58 -27.60
N LYS A 195 14.70 10.81 -26.54
CA LYS A 195 13.86 10.77 -25.32
C LYS A 195 13.89 12.08 -24.55
N LEU A 196 15.06 12.73 -24.48
CA LEU A 196 15.25 14.00 -23.79
C LEU A 196 14.53 15.13 -24.51
N ASP A 197 14.58 15.18 -25.84
CA ASP A 197 13.88 16.18 -26.67
C ASP A 197 12.35 16.07 -26.56
N ALA A 198 11.84 14.86 -26.38
CA ALA A 198 10.41 14.63 -26.18
C ALA A 198 9.93 14.95 -24.74
N HIS A 199 10.86 15.12 -23.78
CA HIS A 199 10.52 15.30 -22.38
C HIS A 199 9.82 16.66 -22.09
N PRO A 200 10.32 17.82 -22.57
CA PRO A 200 9.67 19.12 -22.36
C PRO A 200 8.21 19.16 -22.83
N VAL A 201 7.94 18.60 -24.01
CA VAL A 201 6.58 18.57 -24.59
C VAL A 201 5.65 17.74 -23.72
N ARG A 202 6.10 16.56 -23.26
CA ARG A 202 5.31 15.69 -22.38
C ARG A 202 5.08 16.32 -21.01
N SER A 203 6.07 17.00 -20.44
CA SER A 203 5.92 17.70 -19.16
C SER A 203 4.92 18.86 -19.27
N GLU A 204 4.98 19.63 -20.36
CA GLU A 204 4.07 20.75 -20.60
C GLU A 204 2.62 20.26 -20.74
N GLN A 205 2.37 19.20 -21.51
CA GLN A 205 1.04 18.60 -21.63
C GLN A 205 0.49 18.12 -20.28
N ARG A 206 1.34 17.53 -19.42
CA ARG A 206 0.94 17.11 -18.07
C ARG A 206 0.61 18.30 -17.17
N PHE A 207 1.39 19.37 -17.25
CA PHE A 207 1.15 20.60 -16.50
C PHE A 207 -0.17 21.25 -16.90
N GLN A 208 -0.44 21.38 -18.20
CA GLN A 208 -1.71 21.91 -18.70
C GLN A 208 -2.90 21.05 -18.28
N ALA A 209 -2.78 19.72 -18.36
CA ALA A 209 -3.84 18.81 -17.91
C ALA A 209 -4.09 18.91 -16.39
N ALA A 210 -3.04 19.14 -15.59
CA ALA A 210 -3.17 19.36 -14.15
C ALA A 210 -3.87 20.69 -13.85
N ASN A 211 -3.49 21.78 -14.53
CA ASN A 211 -4.14 23.08 -14.37
C ASN A 211 -5.62 23.03 -14.75
N GLY A 212 -5.98 22.38 -15.85
CA GLY A 212 -7.40 22.21 -16.23
C GLY A 212 -8.22 21.45 -15.18
N LYS A 213 -7.61 20.50 -14.45
CA LYS A 213 -8.29 19.83 -13.32
C LYS A 213 -8.47 20.77 -12.12
N ILE A 214 -7.47 21.59 -11.82
CA ILE A 214 -7.52 22.59 -10.74
C ILE A 214 -8.62 23.62 -11.03
N ASP A 215 -8.70 24.15 -12.25
CA ASP A 215 -9.72 25.12 -12.64
C ASP A 215 -11.14 24.54 -12.49
N LYS A 216 -11.33 23.30 -12.92
CA LYS A 216 -12.61 22.59 -12.75
C LYS A 216 -12.96 22.40 -11.26
N ALA A 217 -11.98 22.08 -10.43
CA ALA A 217 -12.19 21.94 -8.99
C ALA A 217 -12.57 23.29 -8.36
N ASN A 218 -11.90 24.38 -8.73
CA ASN A 218 -12.20 25.73 -8.24
C ASN A 218 -13.62 26.17 -8.61
N LEU A 219 -14.06 25.93 -9.85
CA LEU A 219 -15.44 26.22 -10.28
C LEU A 219 -16.47 25.41 -9.47
N THR A 220 -16.17 24.15 -9.17
CA THR A 220 -17.04 23.30 -8.36
C THR A 220 -17.16 23.84 -6.93
N VAL A 221 -16.04 24.21 -6.32
CA VAL A 221 -16.02 24.82 -4.98
C VAL A 221 -16.81 26.14 -4.96
N ALA A 222 -16.63 26.99 -5.96
CA ALA A 222 -17.37 28.26 -6.07
C ALA A 222 -18.88 28.04 -6.21
N SER A 223 -19.30 27.05 -7.01
CA SER A 223 -20.72 26.68 -7.15
C SER A 223 -21.30 26.20 -5.82
N VAL A 224 -20.61 25.29 -5.12
CA VAL A 224 -21.07 24.76 -3.83
C VAL A 224 -21.15 25.87 -2.77
N MET A 225 -20.16 26.76 -2.74
CA MET A 225 -20.17 27.94 -1.87
C MET A 225 -21.34 28.87 -2.18
N SER A 226 -21.63 29.11 -3.47
CA SER A 226 -22.78 29.93 -3.89
C SER A 226 -24.10 29.31 -3.45
N ASP A 227 -24.29 28.00 -3.63
CA ASP A 227 -25.50 27.30 -3.22
C ASP A 227 -25.71 27.35 -1.70
N PHE A 228 -24.61 27.31 -0.94
CA PHE A 228 -24.64 27.42 0.51
C PHE A 228 -24.97 28.85 1.01
N LEU A 229 -24.39 29.87 0.38
CA LEU A 229 -24.57 31.28 0.78
C LEU A 229 -25.88 31.90 0.28
N PHE A 230 -26.41 31.41 -0.86
CA PHE A 230 -27.63 31.92 -1.48
C PHE A 230 -28.63 30.78 -1.72
N PRO A 231 -29.14 30.15 -0.65
CA PRO A 231 -30.08 29.05 -0.82
C PRO A 231 -31.34 29.55 -1.52
N LYS A 232 -31.76 28.81 -2.56
CA LYS A 232 -32.95 29.12 -3.37
C LYS A 232 -34.24 29.17 -2.55
N GLU A 233 -34.27 28.43 -1.45
CA GLU A 233 -35.35 28.41 -0.46
C GLU A 233 -34.73 28.63 0.91
N VAL A 234 -35.13 29.71 1.59
CA VAL A 234 -34.63 30.07 2.91
C VAL A 234 -35.59 29.55 3.98
N TRP A 235 -35.06 29.13 5.12
CA TRP A 235 -35.90 28.76 6.26
C TRP A 235 -36.73 29.96 6.76
N PRO A 236 -37.97 29.74 7.27
CA PRO A 236 -38.81 30.82 7.78
C PRO A 236 -38.20 31.55 8.98
N ALA A 237 -38.50 32.84 9.11
CA ALA A 237 -37.91 33.72 10.13
C ALA A 237 -38.16 33.26 11.58
N GLY A 238 -37.22 33.59 12.48
CA GLY A 238 -37.36 33.46 13.93
C GLY A 238 -36.43 32.43 14.58
N THR A 239 -36.37 32.41 15.91
CA THR A 239 -35.55 31.43 16.66
C THR A 239 -36.40 30.23 17.05
N TYR A 240 -35.96 29.02 16.70
CA TYR A 240 -36.67 27.77 16.98
C TYR A 240 -35.71 26.59 16.96
N ALA A 241 -36.20 25.40 17.30
CA ALA A 241 -35.43 24.17 17.18
C ALA A 241 -36.22 23.05 16.52
N LEU A 242 -35.53 22.20 15.77
CA LEU A 242 -36.06 20.99 15.15
C LEU A 242 -35.35 19.76 15.74
N PRO A 243 -36.02 18.60 15.88
CA PRO A 243 -35.34 17.36 16.20
C PRO A 243 -34.25 17.04 15.17
N LYS A 244 -33.07 16.64 15.65
CA LYS A 244 -31.90 16.35 14.81
C LYS A 244 -32.04 14.96 14.16
N PRO A 245 -32.03 14.85 12.83
CA PRO A 245 -31.88 13.56 12.15
C PRO A 245 -30.51 12.91 12.40
N GLU A 246 -30.43 11.60 12.21
CA GLU A 246 -29.17 10.85 12.23
C GLU A 246 -28.21 11.33 11.13
N SER A 247 -28.74 11.81 9.99
CA SER A 247 -27.96 12.41 8.91
C SER A 247 -27.33 13.78 9.26
N GLY A 248 -27.66 14.36 10.42
CA GLY A 248 -27.22 15.70 10.81
C GLY A 248 -28.26 16.79 10.56
N CYS A 249 -27.91 18.03 10.91
CA CYS A 249 -28.77 19.19 10.73
C CYS A 249 -28.85 19.63 9.26
N PRO A 250 -29.93 20.32 8.85
CA PRO A 250 -29.99 20.90 7.51
C PRO A 250 -28.78 21.80 7.26
N ALA A 251 -28.04 21.56 6.17
CA ALA A 251 -26.87 22.38 5.82
C ALA A 251 -27.32 23.72 5.24
N ASP A 252 -27.67 24.64 6.13
CA ASP A 252 -28.23 25.96 5.83
C ASP A 252 -27.73 26.97 6.87
N MET A 253 -27.53 28.23 6.47
CA MET A 253 -27.04 29.30 7.36
C MET A 253 -27.95 29.56 8.57
N ALA A 254 -29.24 29.25 8.46
CA ALA A 254 -30.16 29.30 9.60
C ALA A 254 -29.69 28.42 10.77
N PHE A 255 -28.96 27.32 10.49
CA PHE A 255 -28.44 26.36 11.47
C PHE A 255 -26.91 26.34 11.60
N TYR A 256 -26.18 27.29 11.01
CA TYR A 256 -24.71 27.29 10.91
C TYR A 256 -23.97 27.24 12.27
N GLU A 257 -24.55 27.81 13.33
CA GLU A 257 -24.00 27.76 14.70
C GLU A 257 -24.72 26.72 15.58
N GLY A 258 -25.60 25.91 14.99
CA GLY A 258 -26.67 25.18 15.67
C GLY A 258 -26.30 23.79 16.17
N ASP A 259 -25.01 23.44 16.33
CA ASP A 259 -24.67 22.05 16.63
C ASP A 259 -24.79 21.68 18.13
N THR A 260 -25.74 20.76 18.36
CA THR A 260 -25.89 19.82 19.51
C THR A 260 -26.38 20.34 20.86
N GLY A 261 -27.46 21.12 20.85
CA GLY A 261 -28.36 21.09 22.00
C GLY A 261 -28.93 19.70 22.24
N TYR A 262 -29.01 19.29 23.51
CA TYR A 262 -29.74 18.09 23.89
C TYR A 262 -30.64 18.34 25.09
N PHE A 263 -31.67 17.52 25.18
CA PHE A 263 -32.56 17.43 26.32
C PHE A 263 -32.74 15.95 26.66
N THR A 264 -32.43 15.60 27.89
CA THR A 264 -32.52 14.26 28.44
C THR A 264 -33.56 14.26 29.55
N LEU A 265 -34.60 13.46 29.37
CA LEU A 265 -35.62 13.19 30.39
C LEU A 265 -35.28 11.89 31.12
N HIS A 266 -35.25 11.95 32.45
CA HIS A 266 -35.30 10.76 33.29
C HIS A 266 -36.73 10.23 33.29
N THR A 267 -36.94 9.05 32.70
CA THR A 267 -38.28 8.44 32.58
C THR A 267 -38.58 7.55 33.79
N GLU A 268 -39.82 7.09 33.89
CA GLU A 268 -40.23 6.13 34.91
C GLU A 268 -39.27 4.92 34.96
N SER A 269 -38.79 4.62 36.18
CA SER A 269 -37.68 3.69 36.46
C SER A 269 -38.14 2.39 37.13
N SER A 270 -39.45 2.13 37.18
CA SER A 270 -39.98 0.82 37.55
C SER A 270 -39.55 -0.23 36.51
N SER A 271 -39.38 -1.48 36.94
CA SER A 271 -38.70 -2.59 36.25
C SER A 271 -39.20 -2.98 34.85
N ASN A 272 -40.18 -2.28 34.28
CA ASN A 272 -40.75 -2.54 32.97
C ASN A 272 -40.31 -1.46 31.96
N LEU A 273 -39.09 -1.63 31.43
CA LEU A 273 -38.57 -0.92 30.25
C LEU A 273 -39.52 -0.95 29.03
N SER A 274 -40.48 -1.88 29.01
CA SER A 274 -41.40 -2.14 27.89
C SER A 274 -42.30 -0.97 27.51
N GLU A 275 -42.42 0.06 28.34
CA GLU A 275 -43.35 1.17 28.13
C GLU A 275 -42.70 2.44 27.55
N ASN A 276 -41.37 2.60 27.67
CA ASN A 276 -40.65 3.58 26.88
C ASN A 276 -40.44 3.05 25.46
N GLY A 277 -40.44 3.92 24.45
CA GLY A 277 -40.29 3.43 23.08
C GLY A 277 -40.00 4.51 22.06
N HIS A 278 -39.61 4.07 20.87
CA HIS A 278 -39.51 4.90 19.68
C HIS A 278 -39.78 4.03 18.45
N SER A 279 -40.01 4.64 17.29
CA SER A 279 -40.19 3.91 16.04
C SER A 279 -38.97 3.02 15.73
N LYS A 280 -39.21 1.76 15.36
CA LYS A 280 -38.15 0.75 15.11
C LYS A 280 -37.07 1.21 14.12
N ASN A 281 -37.49 1.93 13.08
CA ASN A 281 -36.61 2.49 12.05
C ASN A 281 -36.56 4.02 12.16
N SER A 282 -36.46 4.55 13.38
CA SER A 282 -36.39 5.99 13.57
C SER A 282 -35.10 6.56 12.98
N HIS A 283 -35.23 7.70 12.29
CA HIS A 283 -34.11 8.47 11.76
C HIS A 283 -33.66 9.58 12.72
N LEU A 284 -34.09 9.57 13.98
CA LEU A 284 -33.61 10.51 14.99
C LEU A 284 -32.14 10.24 15.33
N SER A 285 -31.42 11.31 15.65
CA SER A 285 -30.04 11.22 16.13
C SER A 285 -29.96 10.33 17.38
N ARG A 286 -29.07 9.33 17.32
CA ARG A 286 -28.85 8.37 18.39
C ARG A 286 -27.86 8.87 19.46
N PRO A 287 -27.87 8.29 20.67
CA PRO A 287 -28.86 7.35 21.19
C PRO A 287 -30.16 8.06 21.61
N ILE A 288 -31.31 7.43 21.34
CA ILE A 288 -32.64 7.97 21.67
C ILE A 288 -33.04 7.56 23.10
N LEU A 289 -32.94 6.27 23.41
CA LEU A 289 -33.19 5.72 24.75
C LEU A 289 -31.91 5.12 25.31
N THR A 290 -31.61 5.38 26.56
CA THR A 290 -30.50 4.76 27.30
C THR A 290 -30.95 4.34 28.69
N SER A 291 -30.28 3.34 29.26
CA SER A 291 -30.53 2.85 30.61
C SER A 291 -29.22 2.77 31.38
N TYR A 292 -29.20 3.25 32.62
CA TYR A 292 -28.05 3.14 33.50
C TYR A 292 -28.51 2.70 34.90
N SER A 293 -28.07 1.52 35.33
CA SER A 293 -28.58 0.84 36.54
C SER A 293 -30.10 0.68 36.46
N ILE A 294 -30.84 1.24 37.42
CA ILE A 294 -32.32 1.22 37.45
C ILE A 294 -32.96 2.38 36.66
N ASN A 295 -32.17 3.37 36.21
CA ASN A 295 -32.69 4.60 35.62
C ASN A 295 -32.74 4.53 34.09
N ASN A 296 -33.82 5.06 33.54
CA ASN A 296 -34.07 5.11 32.10
C ASN A 296 -34.12 6.56 31.60
N PHE A 297 -33.57 6.81 30.43
CA PHE A 297 -33.44 8.16 29.88
C PHE A 297 -33.88 8.23 28.42
N LEU A 298 -34.69 9.23 28.09
CA LEU A 298 -34.97 9.66 26.72
C LEU A 298 -34.10 10.87 26.40
N THR A 299 -33.25 10.79 25.37
CA THR A 299 -32.44 11.91 24.90
C THR A 299 -32.90 12.36 23.51
N LEU A 300 -33.26 13.63 23.39
CA LEU A 300 -33.51 14.31 22.13
C LEU A 300 -32.39 15.31 21.84
N ARG A 301 -31.94 15.33 20.59
CA ARG A 301 -30.95 16.29 20.08
C ARG A 301 -31.61 17.21 19.07
N PHE A 302 -31.09 18.43 18.95
CA PHE A 302 -31.75 19.48 18.19
C PHE A 302 -30.83 20.22 17.23
N CYS A 303 -31.44 20.67 16.14
CA CYS A 303 -30.91 21.67 15.21
C CYS A 303 -31.59 22.99 15.55
N VAL A 304 -30.82 23.97 16.03
CA VAL A 304 -31.36 25.25 16.49
C VAL A 304 -31.12 26.33 15.44
N ALA A 305 -32.21 27.00 15.03
CA ALA A 305 -32.16 28.12 14.13
C ALA A 305 -31.79 29.41 14.89
N ASN A 306 -30.78 30.15 14.39
CA ASN A 306 -30.23 31.34 15.05
C ASN A 306 -31.08 32.61 14.90
N GLY A 307 -32.04 32.64 13.96
CA GLY A 307 -32.88 33.81 13.70
C GLY A 307 -32.22 34.91 12.86
N MET A 308 -30.96 34.75 12.44
CA MET A 308 -30.20 35.77 11.69
C MET A 308 -30.33 35.62 10.18
N TYR A 309 -30.30 34.38 9.69
CA TYR A 309 -30.27 34.06 8.25
C TYR A 309 -31.58 33.47 7.74
N ASN A 310 -32.63 33.54 8.54
CA ASN A 310 -33.95 33.06 8.16
C ASN A 310 -34.88 34.24 7.84
N SER A 311 -35.81 34.03 6.91
CA SER A 311 -36.65 35.09 6.38
C SER A 311 -38.01 34.58 5.95
N GLY A 312 -38.98 35.48 5.82
CA GLY A 312 -40.35 35.11 5.45
C GLY A 312 -41.15 34.50 6.60
N ALA A 313 -42.46 34.34 6.35
CA ALA A 313 -43.39 33.80 7.33
C ALA A 313 -43.40 32.27 7.30
N TRP A 314 -43.66 31.65 8.46
CA TRP A 314 -43.95 30.22 8.50
C TRP A 314 -45.23 29.92 7.73
N PRO A 315 -45.24 28.91 6.85
CA PRO A 315 -46.40 28.61 6.01
C PRO A 315 -47.55 28.07 6.86
N SER A 316 -48.78 28.48 6.54
CA SER A 316 -49.99 27.91 7.14
C SER A 316 -50.02 26.38 6.95
N GLY A 317 -50.22 25.66 8.04
CA GLY A 317 -50.32 24.21 8.08
C GLY A 317 -50.71 23.68 9.45
N ARG A 318 -50.41 22.40 9.69
CA ARG A 318 -50.67 21.69 10.95
C ARG A 318 -49.42 20.95 11.41
N TYR A 319 -48.58 21.63 12.18
CA TYR A 319 -47.30 21.10 12.67
C TYR A 319 -46.79 21.90 13.86
N CYS A 320 -45.86 21.34 14.63
CA CYS A 320 -45.16 22.05 15.70
C CYS A 320 -43.64 21.97 15.53
N ILE A 321 -42.96 22.94 16.12
CA ILE A 321 -41.51 23.03 16.29
C ILE A 321 -41.20 23.33 17.75
N HIS A 322 -39.98 23.09 18.20
CA HIS A 322 -39.60 23.47 19.55
C HIS A 322 -39.42 24.98 19.68
N LYS A 323 -39.89 25.51 20.82
CA LYS A 323 -39.72 26.92 21.17
C LYS A 323 -38.25 27.22 21.48
N LYS A 324 -37.74 28.33 20.98
CA LYS A 324 -36.46 28.92 21.38
C LYS A 324 -36.65 30.44 21.44
N GLY A 325 -36.72 31.01 22.64
CA GLY A 325 -37.12 32.41 22.77
C GLY A 325 -38.58 32.59 22.36
N SER A 326 -38.90 33.66 21.62
CA SER A 326 -40.28 33.93 21.18
C SER A 326 -40.71 32.98 20.07
N CYS A 327 -41.96 32.52 20.08
CA CYS A 327 -42.50 31.75 18.95
C CYS A 327 -42.50 32.60 17.68
N PRO A 328 -42.09 32.03 16.52
CA PRO A 328 -42.15 32.76 15.26
C PRO A 328 -43.59 33.15 14.90
N GLY A 329 -43.72 34.19 14.06
CA GLY A 329 -45.00 34.78 13.69
C GLY A 329 -46.00 33.75 13.16
N GLY A 330 -47.21 33.77 13.70
CA GLY A 330 -48.31 32.86 13.32
C GLY A 330 -48.38 31.56 14.14
N LEU A 331 -47.30 31.16 14.82
CA LEU A 331 -47.32 29.97 15.67
C LEU A 331 -47.83 30.28 17.08
N LYS A 332 -48.57 29.34 17.65
CA LYS A 332 -49.12 29.40 19.01
C LYS A 332 -48.23 28.65 19.98
N ILE A 333 -48.00 29.24 21.14
CA ILE A 333 -47.20 28.62 22.20
C ILE A 333 -47.97 27.47 22.85
N GLY A 334 -47.26 26.39 23.12
CA GLY A 334 -47.74 25.36 24.02
C GLY A 334 -46.63 24.56 24.66
N TYR A 335 -47.02 23.58 25.47
CA TYR A 335 -46.09 22.83 26.30
C TYR A 335 -46.63 21.45 26.65
N ILE A 336 -45.70 20.57 27.03
CA ILE A 336 -45.96 19.28 27.66
C ILE A 336 -45.11 19.22 28.93
N THR A 337 -45.75 19.01 30.07
CA THR A 337 -45.11 18.76 31.36
C THR A 337 -45.20 17.28 31.66
N PHE A 338 -44.02 16.65 31.74
CA PHE A 338 -43.85 15.25 32.10
C PHE A 338 -43.78 15.16 33.61
N LYS A 339 -44.58 14.29 34.22
CA LYS A 339 -44.41 13.97 35.63
C LYS A 339 -43.49 12.76 35.73
N THR A 340 -42.20 12.99 35.94
CA THR A 340 -41.19 11.93 36.02
C THR A 340 -40.87 11.58 37.49
N ALA A 341 -40.15 10.47 37.71
CA ALA A 341 -40.03 9.77 38.99
C ALA A 341 -39.77 10.68 40.22
N ALA A 342 -40.46 10.40 41.33
CA ALA A 342 -40.47 11.21 42.54
C ALA A 342 -39.13 11.24 43.33
N LEU A 343 -38.19 10.36 43.02
CA LEU A 343 -36.92 10.19 43.75
C LEU A 343 -35.75 10.68 42.88
N GLY A 344 -35.46 11.99 42.97
CA GLY A 344 -34.28 12.59 42.35
C GLY A 344 -34.39 12.68 40.83
N ASN A 345 -35.02 13.75 40.34
CA ASN A 345 -35.07 14.03 38.91
C ASN A 345 -33.65 14.22 38.35
N LEU A 346 -33.21 13.31 37.47
CA LEU A 346 -31.91 13.34 36.79
C LEU A 346 -31.99 13.93 35.37
N ASP A 347 -33.01 14.75 35.08
CA ASP A 347 -33.12 15.47 33.82
C ASP A 347 -31.86 16.31 33.55
N ALA A 348 -31.39 16.28 32.30
CA ALA A 348 -30.20 17.00 31.88
C ALA A 348 -30.46 17.74 30.57
N ALA A 349 -29.85 18.92 30.41
CA ALA A 349 -30.00 19.70 29.19
C ALA A 349 -28.77 20.57 28.93
N GLY A 350 -28.07 20.33 27.83
CA GLY A 350 -26.83 21.01 27.48
C GLY A 350 -26.81 21.59 26.07
N GLY A 351 -25.77 22.37 25.77
CA GLY A 351 -25.55 22.96 24.44
C GLY A 351 -26.58 24.02 24.03
N ASN A 352 -26.57 24.37 22.74
CA ASN A 352 -27.57 25.25 22.14
C ASN A 352 -28.87 24.48 21.93
N LYS A 353 -29.74 24.50 22.95
CA LYS A 353 -30.99 23.73 23.02
C LYS A 353 -32.24 24.62 22.94
N PRO A 354 -33.42 24.07 22.61
CA PRO A 354 -34.69 24.77 22.80
C PRO A 354 -34.93 25.15 24.25
N GLU A 355 -35.90 26.04 24.44
CA GLU A 355 -36.38 26.43 25.74
C GLU A 355 -37.17 25.27 26.34
N ASN A 356 -36.55 24.57 27.30
CA ASN A 356 -37.12 23.49 28.08
C ASN A 356 -36.75 23.73 29.55
N SER A 357 -37.63 23.35 30.47
CA SER A 357 -37.31 23.28 31.90
C SER A 357 -37.17 21.82 32.32
N PRO A 358 -36.64 21.50 33.51
CA PRO A 358 -36.66 20.14 34.04
C PRO A 358 -38.10 19.62 33.96
N SER A 359 -38.30 18.59 33.14
CA SER A 359 -39.58 17.94 32.87
C SER A 359 -40.65 18.74 32.09
N THR A 360 -40.34 19.88 31.45
CA THR A 360 -41.29 20.54 30.53
C THR A 360 -40.63 20.87 29.19
N MET A 361 -41.29 20.44 28.11
CA MET A 361 -40.93 20.80 26.74
C MET A 361 -41.89 21.89 26.22
N TYR A 362 -41.33 22.92 25.60
CA TYR A 362 -42.12 23.99 24.98
C TYR A 362 -42.09 23.90 23.46
N PHE A 363 -43.22 24.22 22.85
CA PHE A 363 -43.48 24.14 21.43
C PHE A 363 -44.10 25.42 20.89
N CYS A 364 -43.90 25.63 19.60
CA CYS A 364 -44.62 26.60 18.78
C CYS A 364 -45.35 25.80 17.70
N CYS A 365 -46.67 25.91 17.65
CA CYS A 365 -47.51 25.13 16.74
C CYS A 365 -48.21 26.02 15.72
N MET A 366 -48.11 25.66 14.45
CA MET A 366 -48.95 26.21 13.40
C MET A 366 -50.28 25.43 13.35
N THR A 367 -51.38 26.17 13.47
CA THR A 367 -52.74 25.60 13.49
C THR A 367 -53.64 26.16 12.39
N SER A 368 -53.15 27.16 11.64
CA SER A 368 -53.87 27.76 10.52
C SER A 368 -53.63 26.93 9.26
N GLY A 369 -54.67 26.41 8.62
CA GLY A 369 -54.55 25.60 7.39
C GLY A 369 -54.72 24.08 7.59
N CYS A 370 -54.40 23.30 6.56
CA CYS A 370 -54.64 21.85 6.47
C CYS A 370 -53.35 21.07 6.21
N SER A 371 -53.15 19.96 6.93
CA SER A 371 -51.98 19.07 6.76
C SER A 371 -51.86 18.45 5.37
N THR A 372 -52.94 18.38 4.60
CA THR A 372 -52.96 17.83 3.24
C THR A 372 -52.52 18.82 2.16
N THR A 373 -52.51 20.12 2.47
CA THR A 373 -52.04 21.15 1.53
C THR A 373 -50.52 21.25 1.65
N PRO A 374 -49.74 20.97 0.59
CA PRO A 374 -48.28 21.01 0.68
C PRO A 374 -47.77 22.40 1.04
N ILE A 375 -46.92 22.49 2.07
CA ILE A 375 -46.19 23.71 2.43
C ILE A 375 -44.82 23.75 1.76
N PHE A 376 -44.26 24.94 1.62
CA PHE A 376 -42.92 25.16 1.09
C PHE A 376 -41.97 25.38 2.24
N LEU A 377 -41.00 24.47 2.39
CA LEU A 377 -39.86 24.57 3.30
C LEU A 377 -38.63 24.06 2.53
N PRO A 378 -37.42 24.50 2.89
CA PRO A 378 -36.21 24.08 2.19
C PRO A 378 -36.06 22.55 2.14
N THR A 379 -35.94 21.99 0.94
CA THR A 379 -35.94 20.53 0.73
C THR A 379 -34.56 19.92 0.49
N ALA A 380 -33.49 20.71 0.67
CA ALA A 380 -32.12 20.28 0.35
C ALA A 380 -31.63 19.14 1.26
N HIS A 381 -32.09 19.11 2.51
CA HIS A 381 -31.67 18.15 3.53
C HIS A 381 -32.87 17.61 4.32
N PRO A 382 -32.78 16.40 4.88
CA PRO A 382 -33.84 15.87 5.73
C PRO A 382 -34.06 16.70 7.00
N PHE A 383 -35.30 16.73 7.48
CA PHE A 383 -35.65 17.40 8.73
C PHE A 383 -36.87 16.79 9.40
N TYR A 384 -37.09 17.15 10.66
CA TYR A 384 -38.28 16.79 11.42
C TYR A 384 -39.19 17.99 11.66
N LEU A 385 -40.50 17.75 11.57
CA LEU A 385 -41.50 18.55 12.28
C LEU A 385 -42.26 17.64 13.23
N TYR A 386 -42.87 18.22 14.25
CA TYR A 386 -43.84 17.48 15.04
C TYR A 386 -45.21 17.51 14.39
N LYS A 387 -45.91 16.38 14.47
CA LYS A 387 -47.29 16.26 14.03
C LYS A 387 -48.21 17.03 14.98
N HIS A 388 -49.13 17.82 14.43
CA HIS A 388 -50.16 18.50 15.19
C HIS A 388 -51.52 18.16 14.58
N ASP A 389 -52.36 17.43 15.32
CA ASP A 389 -53.70 16.96 14.93
C ASP A 389 -53.79 16.16 13.61
N GLY A 390 -54.17 14.89 13.72
CA GLY A 390 -54.56 14.06 12.57
C GLY A 390 -53.40 13.37 11.85
N ARG A 391 -52.76 14.02 10.87
CA ARG A 391 -51.71 13.44 10.00
C ARG A 391 -50.55 14.40 9.82
N CYS A 392 -49.38 13.90 9.42
CA CYS A 392 -48.25 14.76 9.09
C CYS A 392 -48.55 15.80 8.00
N GLN A 393 -48.00 17.00 8.17
CA GLN A 393 -48.06 18.09 7.21
C GLN A 393 -47.34 17.71 5.92
N LYS A 394 -47.98 17.80 4.74
CA LYS A 394 -47.26 17.60 3.48
C LYS A 394 -46.27 18.75 3.25
N VAL A 395 -45.04 18.42 2.87
CA VAL A 395 -44.03 19.38 2.39
C VAL A 395 -43.85 19.14 0.90
N LYS A 396 -43.94 20.19 0.09
CA LYS A 396 -43.79 20.09 -1.36
C LYS A 396 -42.38 19.60 -1.69
N GLY A 397 -42.28 18.55 -2.50
CA GLY A 397 -40.98 18.02 -2.92
C GLY A 397 -40.30 17.08 -1.91
N MET A 398 -41.00 16.66 -0.85
CA MET A 398 -40.50 15.68 0.11
C MET A 398 -41.52 14.59 0.42
N GLU A 399 -41.03 13.39 0.69
CA GLU A 399 -41.76 12.30 1.31
C GLU A 399 -41.79 12.46 2.82
N VAL A 400 -42.81 11.90 3.47
CA VAL A 400 -42.96 11.96 4.93
C VAL A 400 -43.09 10.56 5.52
N THR A 401 -42.29 10.29 6.55
CA THR A 401 -42.38 9.09 7.37
C THR A 401 -42.88 9.49 8.75
N GLU A 402 -44.02 8.95 9.18
CA GLU A 402 -44.53 9.17 10.54
C GLU A 402 -43.72 8.33 11.54
N GLU A 403 -43.16 9.01 12.55
CA GLU A 403 -42.37 8.40 13.61
C GLU A 403 -42.90 8.84 14.98
N TYR A 404 -42.41 8.20 16.04
CA TYR A 404 -42.74 8.61 17.40
C TYR A 404 -41.60 8.36 18.38
N VAL A 405 -41.63 9.11 19.47
CA VAL A 405 -40.98 8.76 20.74
C VAL A 405 -42.04 8.69 21.84
N GLN A 406 -41.89 7.74 22.74
CA GLN A 406 -42.82 7.47 23.83
C GLN A 406 -42.07 7.45 25.15
N VAL A 407 -42.62 8.18 26.12
CA VAL A 407 -42.11 8.32 27.48
C VAL A 407 -43.12 7.72 28.44
N HIS A 408 -42.68 6.79 29.27
CA HIS A 408 -43.41 6.36 30.45
C HIS A 408 -43.16 7.38 31.58
N THR A 409 -44.25 7.94 32.10
CA THR A 409 -44.32 8.95 33.15
C THR A 409 -45.22 8.47 34.30
N GLU A 410 -45.10 9.13 35.44
CA GLU A 410 -46.07 9.03 36.53
C GLU A 410 -47.44 9.59 36.13
N PRO A 411 -48.54 9.14 36.76
CA PRO A 411 -49.87 9.71 36.52
C PRO A 411 -49.93 11.21 36.83
N GLY A 412 -50.45 12.00 35.88
CA GLY A 412 -50.63 13.44 36.02
C GLY A 412 -49.74 14.32 35.14
N SER A 413 -49.08 13.74 34.13
CA SER A 413 -48.51 14.53 33.02
C SER A 413 -49.60 15.36 32.35
N ALA A 414 -49.28 16.59 31.97
CA ALA A 414 -50.23 17.58 31.47
C ALA A 414 -49.68 18.29 30.24
N ALA A 415 -50.57 18.82 29.41
CA ALA A 415 -50.17 19.50 28.18
C ALA A 415 -51.19 20.60 27.81
N SER A 416 -50.74 21.63 27.11
CA SER A 416 -51.60 22.76 26.69
C SER A 416 -52.35 22.50 25.39
N SER A 417 -53.26 23.36 24.93
CA SER A 417 -53.97 23.10 23.67
C SER A 417 -53.10 23.04 22.40
N TYR A 418 -51.85 23.50 22.46
CA TYR A 418 -50.95 23.62 21.30
C TYR A 418 -49.71 22.73 21.48
N HIS A 419 -49.89 21.43 21.34
CA HIS A 419 -48.83 20.45 21.52
C HIS A 419 -48.84 19.35 20.45
N PRO A 420 -47.73 18.61 20.29
CA PRO A 420 -47.67 17.41 19.44
C PRO A 420 -48.00 16.10 20.16
N TYR A 421 -48.53 16.20 21.39
CA TYR A 421 -48.88 15.06 22.24
C TYR A 421 -50.22 14.42 21.85
N LEU A 422 -50.26 13.09 21.91
CA LEU A 422 -51.49 12.30 21.96
C LEU A 422 -51.46 11.44 23.23
N PRO A 423 -52.44 11.57 24.15
CA PRO A 423 -52.58 10.65 25.27
C PRO A 423 -52.77 9.23 24.75
N THR A 424 -51.87 8.33 25.13
CA THR A 424 -52.01 6.90 24.79
C THR A 424 -52.78 6.12 25.85
N ASP A 425 -52.98 6.70 27.04
CA ASP A 425 -53.87 6.20 28.07
C ASP A 425 -54.59 7.35 28.81
N SER A 426 -55.69 7.04 29.48
CA SER A 426 -56.50 8.02 30.23
C SER A 426 -55.84 8.49 31.53
N SER A 427 -54.76 7.86 31.97
CA SER A 427 -54.03 8.20 33.19
C SER A 427 -52.88 9.20 32.96
N GLY A 428 -52.53 9.47 31.71
CA GLY A 428 -51.38 10.29 31.34
C GLY A 428 -50.05 9.64 31.73
N ARG A 429 -50.00 8.30 31.81
CA ARG A 429 -48.77 7.55 32.13
C ARG A 429 -47.90 7.35 30.90
N LEU A 430 -48.49 7.28 29.72
CA LEU A 430 -47.76 7.17 28.47
C LEU A 430 -47.91 8.46 27.66
N VAL A 431 -46.79 9.16 27.49
CA VAL A 431 -46.69 10.39 26.70
C VAL A 431 -46.00 10.09 25.38
N ARG A 432 -46.75 10.15 24.28
CA ARG A 432 -46.22 9.93 22.93
C ARG A 432 -46.12 11.23 22.15
N LEU A 433 -44.90 11.58 21.72
CA LEU A 433 -44.64 12.67 20.79
C LEU A 433 -44.62 12.12 19.37
N GLN A 434 -45.46 12.67 18.51
CA GLN A 434 -45.56 12.27 17.11
C GLN A 434 -44.66 13.14 16.23
N LEU A 435 -43.85 12.51 15.40
CA LEU A 435 -42.81 13.10 14.57
C LEU A 435 -43.11 12.83 13.09
N CYS A 436 -42.71 13.76 12.25
CA CYS A 436 -42.80 13.67 10.80
C CYS A 436 -41.40 13.88 10.25
N TYR A 437 -40.78 12.80 9.76
CA TYR A 437 -39.48 12.85 9.12
C TYR A 437 -39.64 13.10 7.63
N TYR A 438 -39.04 14.17 7.12
CA TYR A 438 -39.12 14.55 5.71
C TYR A 438 -37.81 14.26 4.99
N THR A 439 -37.90 13.57 3.86
CA THR A 439 -36.76 13.28 2.97
C THR A 439 -37.11 13.64 1.54
N LYS A 440 -36.11 14.06 0.76
CA LYS A 440 -36.32 14.39 -0.66
C LYS A 440 -36.75 13.13 -1.43
N TYR A 441 -37.69 13.32 -2.36
CA TYR A 441 -38.11 12.30 -3.34
C TYR A 441 -36.94 11.74 -4.15
#